data_AF-A0A6B0Z1K5-F1
#
_entry.id   AF-A0A6B0Z1K5-F1
#
_cell.length_a   1.000
_cell.length_b   1.000
_cell.length_c   1.000
_cell.angle_alpha   90.00
_cell.angle_beta   90.00
_cell.angle_gamma   90.00
#
_symmetry.space_group_name_H-M   'P 1'
#
loop_
_entity.id
_entity.type
_entity.pdbx_description
1 polymer ?
#
loop_
_entity_poly.entity_id
_entity_poly.type
_entity_poly.pdbx_seq_one_letter_code
_entity_poly.pdbx_strand_id
1 'polypeptide(L)'
;MPLRPITDVAQDLGFSPADIESYGNDKAKIPLQSFPSRETPGKLVVVTAITPTPAGEGKSTTAVGLTQGLSKIGKNVALTIRQPSLGPVFGHKGGGTGGGMSTVQPANEINLHFTGDFHAMESAHNLLAAMPDNAV
;
A
#
# COMPACT_ATOMS: atom_id res chain seq x y z
N MET A 1 -15.79 12.53 2.15
CA MET A 1 -16.26 11.58 3.18
C MET A 1 -15.12 11.38 4.17
N PRO A 2 -15.39 11.32 5.47
CA PRO A 2 -14.36 11.01 6.46
C PRO A 2 -13.78 9.61 6.19
N LEU A 3 -12.51 9.42 6.53
CA LEU A 3 -11.90 8.09 6.48
C LEU A 3 -12.61 7.17 7.47
N ARG A 4 -12.81 5.91 7.06
CA ARG A 4 -13.27 4.87 7.97
C ARG A 4 -12.14 4.52 8.94
N PRO A 5 -12.45 4.18 10.20
CA PRO A 5 -11.49 3.54 11.08
C PRO A 5 -10.87 2.32 10.40
N ILE A 6 -9.57 2.15 10.54
CA ILE A 6 -8.84 1.03 9.93
C ILE A 6 -9.33 -0.32 10.45
N THR A 7 -9.82 -0.37 11.68
CA THR A 7 -10.45 -1.55 12.29
C THR A 7 -11.66 -2.03 11.48
N ASP A 8 -12.46 -1.11 10.96
CA ASP A 8 -13.65 -1.44 10.16
C ASP A 8 -13.24 -1.97 8.78
N VAL A 9 -12.18 -1.39 8.20
CA VAL A 9 -11.62 -1.87 6.92
C VAL A 9 -10.98 -3.26 7.08
N ALA A 10 -10.30 -3.50 8.20
CA ALA A 10 -9.73 -4.80 8.54
C ALA A 10 -10.82 -5.86 8.75
N GLN A 11 -11.92 -5.48 9.41
CA GLN A 11 -13.07 -6.36 9.64
C GLN A 11 -13.74 -6.79 8.33
N ASP A 12 -13.87 -5.90 7.34
CA ASP A 12 -14.38 -6.25 6.00
C ASP A 12 -13.55 -7.34 5.31
N LEU A 13 -12.26 -7.43 5.65
CA LEU A 13 -11.31 -8.43 5.15
C LEU A 13 -11.22 -9.67 6.03
N GLY A 14 -11.97 -9.71 7.15
CA GLY A 14 -12.02 -10.83 8.08
C GLY A 14 -10.96 -10.81 9.18
N PHE A 15 -10.32 -9.66 9.43
CA PHE A 15 -9.39 -9.48 10.53
C PHE A 15 -10.06 -8.80 11.72
N SER A 16 -9.84 -9.32 12.92
CA SER A 16 -10.28 -8.69 14.16
C SER A 16 -9.29 -7.60 14.61
N PRO A 17 -9.66 -6.73 15.57
CA PRO A 17 -8.73 -5.74 16.13
C PRO A 17 -7.48 -6.35 16.78
N ALA A 18 -7.53 -7.61 17.22
CA ALA A 18 -6.38 -8.32 17.79
C ALA A 18 -5.41 -8.84 16.71
N ASP A 19 -5.85 -8.91 15.46
CA ASP A 19 -5.07 -9.43 14.33
C ASP A 19 -4.23 -8.34 13.66
N ILE A 20 -4.32 -7.08 14.12
CA ILE A 20 -3.68 -5.92 13.49
C ILE A 20 -2.94 -5.05 14.50
N GLU A 21 -1.92 -4.36 14.02
CA GLU A 21 -1.17 -3.35 14.76
C GLU A 21 -1.46 -1.97 14.16
N SER A 22 -2.24 -1.15 14.86
CA SER A 22 -2.67 0.16 14.36
C SER A 22 -1.55 1.20 14.33
N TYR A 23 -1.53 1.98 13.26
CA TYR A 23 -0.69 3.17 13.06
C TYR A 23 -1.60 4.39 12.93
N GLY A 24 -2.02 4.93 14.07
CA GLY A 24 -3.14 5.88 14.11
C GLY A 24 -4.47 5.20 13.80
N ASN A 25 -5.46 5.99 13.35
CA ASN A 25 -6.83 5.51 13.19
C ASN A 25 -7.15 4.93 11.81
N ASP A 26 -6.27 5.11 10.83
CA ASP A 26 -6.56 4.88 9.39
C ASP A 26 -5.50 4.00 8.69
N LYS A 27 -4.54 3.46 9.44
CA LYS A 27 -3.51 2.54 8.95
C LYS A 27 -3.23 1.45 9.97
N ALA A 28 -2.84 0.27 9.50
CA ALA A 28 -2.43 -0.83 10.36
C ALA A 28 -1.47 -1.75 9.61
N LYS A 29 -0.62 -2.45 10.36
CA LYS A 29 0.11 -3.62 9.88
C LYS A 29 -0.67 -4.87 10.28
N ILE A 30 -0.55 -5.91 9.46
CA ILE A 30 -1.11 -7.23 9.76
C ILE A 30 0.10 -8.15 9.99
N PRO A 31 0.32 -8.64 11.22
CA PRO A 31 1.36 -9.62 11.49
C PRO A 31 1.18 -10.86 10.62
N LEU A 32 2.27 -11.45 10.11
CA LEU A 32 2.20 -12.56 9.16
C LEU A 32 1.48 -13.79 9.75
N GLN A 33 1.62 -14.01 11.06
CA GLN A 33 0.95 -15.08 11.79
C GLN A 33 -0.58 -14.90 11.89
N SER A 34 -1.09 -13.69 11.67
CA SER A 34 -2.53 -13.40 11.69
C SER A 34 -3.22 -13.82 10.39
N PHE A 35 -2.46 -14.14 9.33
CA PHE A 35 -3.05 -14.61 8.08
C PHE A 35 -3.51 -16.07 8.22
N PRO A 36 -4.78 -16.38 7.90
CA PRO A 36 -5.26 -17.75 7.95
C PRO A 36 -4.61 -18.59 6.85
N SER A 37 -4.32 -19.85 7.15
CA SER A 37 -4.04 -20.83 6.11
C SER A 37 -5.28 -20.98 5.24
N ARG A 38 -5.14 -20.76 3.93
CA ARG A 38 -6.24 -20.93 2.96
C ARG A 38 -5.94 -22.13 2.09
N GLU A 39 -6.85 -23.11 2.10
CA GLU A 39 -6.77 -24.29 1.22
C GLU A 39 -6.97 -23.90 -0.25
N THR A 40 -7.78 -22.86 -0.52
CA THR A 40 -8.06 -22.37 -1.87
C THR A 40 -7.62 -20.91 -2.03
N PRO A 41 -6.66 -20.62 -2.94
CA PRO A 41 -6.27 -19.25 -3.20
C PRO A 41 -7.38 -18.50 -3.94
N GLY A 42 -7.47 -17.18 -3.67
CA GLY A 42 -8.35 -16.29 -4.42
C GLY A 42 -7.87 -16.07 -5.87
N LYS A 43 -8.67 -15.34 -6.65
CA LYS A 43 -8.27 -14.94 -8.02
C LYS A 43 -7.26 -13.80 -7.97
N LEU A 44 -6.17 -13.93 -8.72
CA LEU A 44 -5.19 -12.85 -8.91
C LEU A 44 -5.46 -12.12 -10.22
N VAL A 45 -5.71 -10.81 -10.14
CA VAL A 45 -5.86 -9.94 -11.32
C VAL A 45 -4.67 -9.00 -11.39
N VAL A 46 -3.90 -9.08 -12.47
CA VAL A 46 -2.73 -8.24 -12.69
C VAL A 46 -3.08 -7.07 -13.59
N VAL A 47 -2.91 -5.85 -13.08
CA VAL A 47 -3.09 -4.62 -13.86
C VAL A 47 -1.75 -4.16 -14.41
N THR A 48 -1.65 -4.10 -15.74
CA THR A 48 -0.47 -3.64 -16.47
C THR A 48 -0.80 -2.44 -17.38
N ALA A 49 0.22 -1.85 -17.97
CA ALA A 49 0.09 -0.76 -18.93
C ALA A 49 1.05 -0.98 -20.11
N ILE A 50 0.83 -0.23 -21.19
CA ILE A 50 1.78 -0.08 -22.28
C ILE A 50 3.06 0.63 -21.81
N THR A 51 4.05 0.76 -22.69
CA THR A 51 5.25 1.56 -22.44
C THR A 51 4.88 2.98 -21.99
N PRO A 52 5.44 3.48 -20.87
CA PRO A 52 5.09 4.80 -20.35
C PRO A 52 5.38 5.94 -21.34
N THR A 53 4.50 6.93 -21.33
CA THR A 53 4.55 8.15 -22.13
C THR A 53 4.42 9.37 -21.22
N PRO A 54 4.85 10.56 -21.68
CA PRO A 54 4.67 11.80 -20.90
C PRO A 54 3.21 12.16 -20.58
N ALA A 55 2.24 11.61 -21.32
CA ALA A 55 0.81 11.84 -21.08
C ALA A 55 0.28 11.14 -19.82
N GLY A 56 0.93 10.06 -19.39
CA GLY A 56 0.54 9.25 -18.24
C GLY A 56 -0.57 8.24 -18.56
N GLU A 57 -0.39 7.01 -18.11
CA GLU A 57 -1.26 5.87 -18.48
C GLU A 57 -2.36 5.58 -17.44
N GLY A 58 -2.28 6.21 -16.27
CA GLY A 58 -3.31 6.05 -15.22
C GLY A 58 -3.36 4.66 -14.58
N LYS A 59 -2.31 3.84 -14.68
CA LYS A 59 -2.28 2.45 -14.18
C LYS A 59 -2.79 2.30 -12.73
N SER A 60 -2.28 3.11 -11.80
CA SER A 60 -2.70 3.04 -10.39
C SER A 60 -4.15 3.46 -10.22
N THR A 61 -4.60 4.50 -10.92
CA THR A 61 -5.99 4.96 -10.94
C THR A 61 -6.93 3.85 -11.42
N THR A 62 -6.55 3.14 -12.48
CA THR A 62 -7.31 1.98 -12.99
C THR A 62 -7.34 0.83 -11.99
N ALA A 63 -6.23 0.52 -11.32
CA ALA A 63 -6.21 -0.54 -10.30
C ALA A 63 -7.12 -0.23 -9.10
N VAL A 64 -7.10 1.02 -8.61
CA VAL A 64 -8.00 1.47 -7.55
C VAL A 64 -9.46 1.43 -8.02
N GLY A 65 -9.75 1.98 -9.21
CA GLY A 65 -11.10 2.01 -9.76
C GLY A 65 -11.67 0.61 -10.03
N LEU A 66 -10.86 -0.32 -10.52
CA LEU A 66 -11.25 -1.72 -10.70
C LEU A 66 -11.62 -2.38 -9.37
N THR A 67 -10.83 -2.15 -8.32
CA THR A 67 -11.10 -2.67 -6.97
C THR A 67 -12.41 -2.11 -6.43
N GLN A 68 -12.62 -0.79 -6.55
CA GLN A 68 -13.87 -0.14 -6.16
C GLN A 68 -15.07 -0.70 -6.94
N GLY A 69 -14.92 -0.92 -8.25
CA GLY A 69 -15.97 -1.50 -9.10
C GLY A 69 -16.32 -2.94 -8.72
N LEU A 70 -15.30 -3.77 -8.48
CA LEU A 70 -15.48 -5.16 -8.02
C LEU A 70 -16.19 -5.21 -6.66
N SER A 71 -15.81 -4.34 -5.73
CA SER A 71 -16.47 -4.21 -4.43
C SER A 71 -17.94 -3.79 -4.59
N LYS A 72 -18.24 -2.81 -5.46
CA LYS A 72 -19.62 -2.36 -5.75
C LYS A 72 -20.53 -3.45 -6.30
N ILE A 73 -19.98 -4.44 -7.02
CA ILE A 73 -20.76 -5.60 -7.52
C ILE A 73 -20.74 -6.80 -6.56
N GLY A 74 -20.35 -6.58 -5.30
CA GLY A 74 -20.41 -7.59 -4.23
C GLY A 74 -19.27 -8.61 -4.23
N LYS A 75 -18.13 -8.32 -4.87
CA LYS A 75 -16.95 -9.18 -4.76
C LYS A 75 -16.12 -8.78 -3.53
N ASN A 76 -15.71 -9.77 -2.74
CA ASN A 76 -14.64 -9.60 -1.76
C ASN A 76 -13.31 -9.45 -2.52
N VAL A 77 -12.71 -8.27 -2.43
CA VAL A 77 -11.55 -7.87 -3.22
C VAL A 77 -10.65 -6.97 -2.38
N ALA A 78 -9.33 -7.11 -2.55
CA ALA A 78 -8.33 -6.24 -1.96
C ALA A 78 -7.39 -5.73 -3.04
N LEU A 79 -6.94 -4.48 -2.89
CA LEU A 79 -5.93 -3.87 -3.74
C LEU A 79 -4.55 -4.02 -3.08
N THR A 80 -3.56 -4.44 -3.86
CA THR A 80 -2.14 -4.40 -3.47
C THR A 80 -1.38 -3.44 -4.38
N ILE A 81 -0.71 -2.45 -3.79
CA ILE A 81 0.15 -1.50 -4.51
C ILE A 81 1.48 -1.33 -3.80
N ARG A 82 2.49 -0.84 -4.53
CA ARG A 82 3.79 -0.51 -3.96
C ARG A 82 3.72 0.83 -3.23
N GLN A 83 4.38 0.94 -2.09
CA GLN A 83 4.63 2.23 -1.46
C GLN A 83 5.47 3.12 -2.39
N PRO A 84 5.06 4.38 -2.64
CA PRO A 84 5.86 5.33 -3.40
C PRO A 84 7.10 5.74 -2.60
N SER A 85 8.25 5.89 -3.27
CA SER A 85 9.45 6.41 -2.62
C SER A 85 9.30 7.89 -2.26
N LEU A 86 9.95 8.29 -1.17
CA LEU A 86 9.86 9.65 -0.62
C LEU A 86 10.46 10.72 -1.54
N GLY A 87 11.63 10.45 -2.14
CA GLY A 87 12.37 11.44 -2.95
C GLY A 87 11.55 12.06 -4.09
N PRO A 88 10.91 11.27 -4.98
CA PRO A 88 10.13 11.80 -6.09
C PRO A 88 8.94 12.69 -5.71
N VAL A 89 8.43 12.58 -4.47
CA VAL A 89 7.32 13.40 -3.95
C VAL A 89 7.73 14.87 -3.81
N PHE A 90 9.00 15.13 -3.53
CA PHE A 90 9.56 16.49 -3.49
C PHE A 90 10.06 16.98 -4.86
N GLY A 91 9.87 16.19 -5.91
CA GLY A 91 10.24 16.50 -7.29
C GLY A 91 9.02 16.68 -8.21
N HIS A 92 9.10 16.14 -9.42
CA HIS A 92 8.05 16.28 -10.45
C HIS A 92 7.03 15.13 -10.47
N LYS A 93 7.22 14.06 -9.69
CA LYS A 93 6.45 12.83 -9.86
C LYS A 93 5.22 12.83 -8.95
N GLY A 94 4.03 12.70 -9.54
CA GLY A 94 2.77 12.54 -8.80
C GLY A 94 2.72 11.25 -7.96
N GLY A 95 1.82 11.24 -6.98
CA GLY A 95 1.70 10.16 -5.99
C GLY A 95 1.37 8.78 -6.57
N GLY A 96 1.88 7.74 -5.93
CA GLY A 96 1.64 6.33 -6.30
C GLY A 96 0.24 5.81 -5.94
N THR A 97 -0.63 6.67 -5.41
CA THR A 97 -1.90 6.31 -4.75
C THR A 97 -3.13 6.39 -5.66
N GLY A 98 -2.98 6.63 -6.96
CA GLY A 98 -4.09 6.81 -7.90
C GLY A 98 -4.42 8.29 -8.14
N GLY A 99 -5.63 8.59 -8.62
CA GLY A 99 -6.03 9.95 -8.98
C GLY A 99 -7.54 10.16 -9.07
N GLY A 100 -7.97 11.42 -8.93
CA GLY A 100 -9.39 11.79 -8.93
C GLY A 100 -10.17 11.11 -7.81
N MET A 101 -11.33 10.53 -8.14
CA MET A 101 -12.17 9.78 -7.18
C MET A 101 -11.66 8.37 -6.88
N SER A 102 -10.61 7.92 -7.59
CA SER A 102 -10.02 6.59 -7.48
C SER A 102 -8.63 6.70 -6.85
N THR A 103 -8.60 6.97 -5.54
CA THR A 103 -7.37 7.14 -4.76
C THR A 103 -7.36 6.25 -3.52
N VAL A 104 -6.16 5.85 -3.09
CA VAL A 104 -5.90 5.25 -1.78
C VAL A 104 -5.63 6.38 -0.78
N GLN A 105 -6.20 6.27 0.41
CA GLN A 105 -6.13 7.28 1.46
C GLN A 105 -5.61 6.67 2.78
N PRO A 106 -4.96 7.45 3.67
CA PRO A 106 -4.58 8.87 3.52
C PRO A 106 -3.39 9.07 2.57
N ALA A 107 -3.61 9.76 1.45
CA ALA A 107 -2.61 9.86 0.38
C ALA A 107 -1.34 10.62 0.80
N ASN A 108 -1.48 11.66 1.63
CA ASN A 108 -0.37 12.45 2.17
C ASN A 108 0.59 11.60 3.01
N GLU A 109 0.07 10.74 3.88
CA GLU A 109 0.92 9.90 4.73
C GLU A 109 1.58 8.77 3.94
N ILE A 110 0.87 8.17 2.98
CA ILE A 110 1.43 7.13 2.08
C ILE A 110 2.59 7.69 1.26
N ASN A 111 2.50 8.94 0.81
CA ASN A 111 3.55 9.60 0.04
C ASN A 111 4.73 10.10 0.91
N LEU A 112 4.61 10.07 2.23
CA LEU A 112 5.66 10.52 3.14
C LEU A 112 6.27 9.32 3.88
N HIS A 113 6.28 9.35 5.21
CA HIS A 113 6.93 8.33 6.03
C HIS A 113 6.11 7.04 6.16
N PHE A 114 4.80 7.12 5.88
CA PHE A 114 3.84 6.04 6.03
C PHE A 114 4.04 5.28 7.36
N THR A 115 4.34 3.97 7.31
CA THR A 115 4.57 3.15 8.51
C THR A 115 6.05 2.91 8.83
N GLY A 116 6.96 3.62 8.16
CA GLY A 116 8.41 3.55 8.40
C GLY A 116 9.14 2.44 7.62
N ASP A 117 8.49 1.76 6.68
CA ASP A 117 9.09 0.63 5.95
C ASP A 117 10.37 1.02 5.19
N PHE A 118 10.38 2.16 4.52
CA PHE A 118 11.58 2.66 3.84
C PHE A 118 12.70 3.01 4.82
N HIS A 119 12.37 3.59 5.99
CA HIS A 119 13.37 3.92 7.02
C HIS A 119 14.03 2.66 7.57
N ALA A 120 13.26 1.57 7.76
CA ALA A 120 13.79 0.29 8.21
C ALA A 120 14.72 -0.33 7.14
N MET A 121 14.32 -0.31 5.87
CA MET A 121 15.17 -0.80 4.78
C MET A 121 16.45 0.03 4.61
N GLU A 122 16.35 1.35 4.69
CA GLU A 122 17.50 2.26 4.66
C GLU A 122 18.46 1.99 5.83
N SER A 123 17.94 1.86 7.05
CA SER A 123 18.75 1.57 8.23
C SER A 123 19.49 0.24 8.11
N ALA A 124 18.81 -0.81 7.64
CA ALA A 124 19.43 -2.12 7.42
C ALA A 124 20.52 -2.06 6.33
N HIS A 125 20.25 -1.37 5.23
CA HIS A 125 21.21 -1.19 4.14
C HIS A 125 22.46 -0.42 4.61
N ASN A 126 22.27 0.70 5.30
CA ASN A 126 23.36 1.53 5.79
C ASN A 126 24.18 0.83 6.88
N LEU A 127 23.54 0.04 7.75
CA LEU A 127 24.25 -0.79 8.72
C LEU A 127 25.19 -1.77 8.01
N LEU A 128 24.68 -2.49 7.00
CA LEU A 128 25.50 -3.43 6.23
C LEU A 128 26.65 -2.71 5.51
N ALA A 129 26.43 -1.51 4.98
CA ALA A 129 27.47 -0.72 4.33
C ALA A 129 28.55 -0.24 5.31
N ALA A 130 28.17 0.11 6.55
CA ALA A 130 29.11 0.57 7.57
C ALA A 130 29.93 -0.55 8.22
N MET A 131 29.42 -1.80 8.22
CA MET A 131 30.11 -2.93 8.87
C MET A 131 31.49 -3.23 8.28
N PRO A 132 31.70 -3.28 6.94
CA PRO A 132 33.02 -3.41 6.35
C PRO A 132 33.97 -2.27 6.71
N ASP A 133 33.51 -1.01 6.65
CA ASP A 133 34.34 0.16 6.98
C ASP A 133 34.78 0.15 8.45
N ASN A 134 33.94 -0.33 9.36
CA ASN A 134 34.28 -0.48 10.78
C ASN A 134 35.22 -1.66 11.07
N ALA A 135 35.27 -2.66 10.19
CA ALA A 135 36.08 -3.86 10.40
C ALA A 135 37.56 -3.70 9.96
N VAL A 136 37.89 -2.55 9.35
CA VAL A 136 39.25 -2.15 8.91
C VAL A 136 39.83 -1.16 9.91
#